data_AF-A0A924YD88-F1
#
_entry.id   AF-A0A924YD88-F1
#
_cell.length_a   1.000
_cell.length_b   1.000
_cell.length_c   1.000
_cell.angle_alpha   90.00
_cell.angle_beta   90.00
_cell.angle_gamma   90.00
#
_symmetry.space_group_name_H-M   'P 1'
#
loop_
_entity.id
_entity.type
_entity.pdbx_description
1 polymer ?
#
loop_
_entity_poly.entity_id
_entity_poly.type
_entity_poly.pdbx_seq_one_letter_code
_entity_poly.pdbx_strand_id
1 'polypeptide(L)'
;MILRRKFLLTILSLLILGALVAVAYSRSETVREAVYQLWRTNSSKIDSLVQSAALIGLALVLGSIWLRKRGPTLEVKPAVRLWLIGFFASMLIVGSFIVYINPRDIYPTRFFPDRAPPSRHYKTELYPQLDYAPDIVVFGSSRAWALNDEHMQAALGLRLFNAAVSSGSILEDITFARFMEATAATTTPFPDVLLVEVTPGEVRDISQQSSTWPPTIFPYMDRDMLADALHRRITAVVSIARFSESFLIIRRSTDTDRDGYTILPDGSASRPLASASELNALIDTRIDINRNVRWCDAVDPGFSNSIDTIIETADAHHSAVIFYFSPRDPRFFEETMTQNPTYQGCADAYSAYLDSLSQTHDNVFFVDYIDPNLLHLQSIP
;
A
#
# COMPACT_ATOMS: atom_id res chain seq x y z
N MET A 1 -15.74 -26.40 39.60
CA MET A 1 -14.38 -26.97 39.57
C MET A 1 -14.06 -27.65 38.23
N ILE A 2 -14.96 -28.48 37.68
CA ILE A 2 -14.78 -29.16 36.38
C ILE A 2 -14.59 -28.18 35.20
N LEU A 3 -15.36 -27.08 35.16
CA LEU A 3 -15.26 -26.06 34.10
C LEU A 3 -13.91 -25.33 34.09
N ARG A 4 -13.32 -25.08 35.27
CA ARG A 4 -11.99 -24.47 35.43
C ARG A 4 -10.89 -25.37 34.86
N ARG A 5 -11.00 -26.69 35.09
CA ARG A 5 -10.02 -27.68 34.64
C ARG A 5 -10.05 -27.85 33.12
N LYS A 6 -11.24 -27.92 32.52
CA LYS A 6 -11.40 -27.99 31.05
C LYS A 6 -10.84 -26.74 30.37
N PHE A 7 -11.10 -25.56 30.92
CA PHE A 7 -10.60 -24.30 30.35
C PHE A 7 -9.08 -24.16 30.43
N LEU A 8 -8.46 -24.48 31.57
CA LEU A 8 -7.00 -24.50 31.73
C LEU A 8 -6.33 -25.50 30.78
N LEU A 9 -6.94 -26.67 30.59
CA LEU A 9 -6.47 -27.65 29.61
C LEU A 9 -6.55 -27.13 28.18
N THR A 10 -7.62 -26.42 27.81
CA THR A 10 -7.74 -25.83 26.46
C THR A 10 -6.68 -24.76 26.20
N ILE A 11 -6.44 -23.85 27.16
CA ILE A 11 -5.39 -22.82 27.03
C ILE A 11 -4.01 -23.48 26.95
N LEU A 12 -3.74 -24.47 27.81
CA LEU A 12 -2.47 -25.18 27.82
C LEU A 12 -2.25 -25.93 26.49
N SER A 13 -3.28 -26.58 25.95
CA SER A 13 -3.21 -27.24 24.64
C SER A 13 -2.97 -26.26 23.49
N LEU A 14 -3.57 -25.06 23.53
CA LEU A 14 -3.34 -24.02 22.52
C LEU A 14 -1.92 -23.45 22.62
N LEU A 15 -1.38 -23.26 23.83
CA LEU A 15 -0.01 -22.80 24.04
C LEU A 15 1.01 -23.86 23.61
N ILE A 16 0.77 -25.15 23.93
CA ILE A 16 1.61 -26.26 23.49
C ILE A 16 1.55 -26.39 21.97
N LEU A 17 0.37 -26.30 21.37
CA LEU A 17 0.22 -26.34 19.91
C LEU A 17 0.94 -25.16 19.26
N GLY A 18 0.81 -23.95 19.80
CA GLY A 18 1.54 -22.76 19.35
C GLY A 18 3.06 -22.92 19.45
N ALA A 19 3.56 -23.48 20.56
CA ALA A 19 4.99 -23.76 20.75
C ALA A 19 5.50 -24.85 19.80
N LEU A 20 4.74 -25.93 19.59
CA LEU A 20 5.09 -26.99 18.65
C LEU A 20 5.09 -26.50 17.20
N VAL A 21 4.11 -25.66 16.84
CA VAL A 21 4.08 -25.00 15.52
C VAL A 21 5.27 -24.06 15.38
N ALA A 22 5.61 -23.27 16.39
CA ALA A 22 6.78 -22.38 16.36
C ALA A 22 8.11 -23.17 16.21
N VAL A 23 8.26 -24.28 16.93
CA VAL A 23 9.44 -25.15 16.82
C VAL A 23 9.51 -25.82 15.45
N ALA A 24 8.39 -26.37 14.94
CA ALA A 24 8.34 -26.98 13.62
C ALA A 24 8.60 -25.95 12.50
N TYR A 25 8.04 -24.75 12.63
CA TYR A 25 8.25 -23.60 11.75
C TYR A 25 9.73 -23.19 11.70
N SER A 26 10.43 -23.21 12.84
CA SER A 26 11.86 -22.87 12.91
C SER A 26 12.78 -23.87 12.20
N ARG A 27 12.37 -25.15 12.08
CA ARG A 27 13.25 -26.24 11.62
C ARG A 27 13.02 -26.71 10.19
N SER A 28 11.86 -26.43 9.59
CA SER A 28 11.52 -26.94 8.25
C SER A 28 11.02 -25.82 7.34
N GLU A 29 11.64 -25.71 6.16
CA GLU A 29 11.22 -24.81 5.08
C GLU A 29 9.82 -25.18 4.56
N THR A 30 9.56 -26.48 4.42
CA THR A 30 8.26 -27.01 3.96
C THR A 30 7.13 -26.71 4.94
N VAL A 31 7.39 -26.85 6.26
CA VAL A 31 6.41 -26.46 7.29
C VAL A 31 6.21 -24.94 7.29
N ARG A 32 7.28 -24.18 7.08
CA ARG A 32 7.21 -22.71 6.94
C ARG A 32 6.30 -22.31 5.79
N GLU A 33 6.48 -22.90 4.62
CA GLU A 33 5.68 -22.63 3.43
C GLU A 33 4.23 -23.08 3.63
N ALA A 34 4.00 -24.28 4.17
CA ALA A 34 2.64 -24.76 4.45
C ALA A 34 1.90 -23.89 5.46
N VAL A 35 2.56 -23.48 6.55
CA VAL A 35 2.01 -22.53 7.54
C VAL A 35 1.76 -21.18 6.90
N TYR A 36 2.68 -20.69 6.07
CA TYR A 36 2.53 -19.42 5.36
C TYR A 36 1.36 -19.44 4.38
N GLN A 37 1.16 -20.51 3.61
CA GLN A 37 0.04 -20.66 2.68
C GLN A 37 -1.31 -20.83 3.40
N LEU A 38 -1.35 -21.66 4.46
CA LEU A 38 -2.54 -21.81 5.30
C LEU A 38 -2.91 -20.46 5.95
N TRP A 39 -1.90 -19.73 6.42
CA TRP A 39 -2.05 -18.40 6.99
C TRP A 39 -2.51 -17.38 5.94
N ARG A 40 -1.88 -17.31 4.77
CA ARG A 40 -2.26 -16.41 3.67
C ARG A 40 -3.73 -16.59 3.30
N THR A 41 -4.19 -17.84 3.23
CA THR A 41 -5.57 -18.19 2.85
C THR A 41 -6.59 -17.85 3.94
N ASN A 42 -6.19 -17.85 5.22
CA ASN A 42 -7.12 -17.66 6.35
C ASN A 42 -6.88 -16.39 7.17
N SER A 43 -5.89 -15.58 6.82
CA SER A 43 -5.44 -14.41 7.58
C SER A 43 -6.59 -13.44 7.86
N SER A 44 -7.42 -13.14 6.87
CA SER A 44 -8.59 -12.26 7.03
C SER A 44 -9.62 -12.81 8.03
N LYS A 45 -9.86 -14.13 8.05
CA LYS A 45 -10.78 -14.78 9.01
C LYS A 45 -10.20 -14.78 10.41
N ILE A 46 -8.90 -15.02 10.55
CA ILE A 46 -8.21 -15.00 11.84
C ILE A 46 -8.19 -13.57 12.39
N ASP A 47 -7.87 -12.58 11.56
CA ASP A 47 -7.86 -11.18 11.96
C ASP A 47 -9.26 -10.72 12.38
N SER A 48 -10.32 -11.10 11.66
CA SER A 48 -11.70 -10.76 12.07
C SER A 48 -12.11 -11.41 13.39
N LEU A 49 -11.66 -12.64 13.65
CA LEU A 49 -11.89 -13.33 14.93
C LEU A 49 -11.16 -12.64 16.09
N VAL A 50 -9.89 -12.26 15.90
CA VAL A 50 -9.10 -11.53 16.90
C VAL A 50 -9.72 -10.16 17.18
N GLN A 51 -10.12 -9.43 16.15
CA GLN A 51 -10.79 -8.14 16.29
C GLN A 51 -12.14 -8.29 17.02
N SER A 52 -12.94 -9.28 16.66
CA SER A 52 -14.21 -9.58 17.33
C SER A 52 -14.00 -9.93 18.81
N ALA A 53 -12.99 -10.75 19.12
CA ALA A 53 -12.64 -11.08 20.49
C ALA A 53 -12.17 -9.85 21.29
N ALA A 54 -11.40 -8.95 20.67
CA ALA A 54 -10.96 -7.71 21.29
C ALA A 54 -12.14 -6.75 21.57
N LEU A 55 -13.06 -6.59 20.63
CA LEU A 55 -14.27 -5.77 20.79
C LEU A 55 -15.19 -6.33 21.88
N ILE A 56 -15.40 -7.65 21.91
CA ILE A 56 -16.17 -8.31 22.98
C ILE A 56 -15.48 -8.12 24.33
N GLY A 57 -14.17 -8.32 24.40
CA GLY A 57 -13.39 -8.09 25.61
C GLY A 57 -13.52 -6.65 26.12
N LEU A 58 -13.45 -5.67 25.22
CA LEU A 58 -13.58 -4.25 25.55
C LEU A 58 -14.99 -3.91 26.03
N ALA A 59 -16.02 -4.39 25.32
CA ALA A 59 -17.42 -4.20 25.71
C ALA A 59 -17.71 -4.80 27.10
N LEU A 60 -17.15 -5.98 27.41
CA LEU A 60 -17.27 -6.60 28.72
C LEU A 60 -16.59 -5.76 29.81
N VAL A 61 -15.40 -5.22 29.54
CA VAL A 61 -14.71 -4.33 30.50
C VAL A 61 -15.48 -3.04 30.71
N LEU A 62 -15.86 -2.33 29.64
CA LEU A 62 -16.61 -1.08 29.73
C LEU A 62 -17.99 -1.28 30.38
N GLY A 63 -18.69 -2.36 30.02
CA GLY A 63 -19.93 -2.77 30.66
C GLY A 63 -19.75 -3.03 32.16
N SER A 64 -18.67 -3.70 32.56
CA SER A 64 -18.38 -3.92 33.99
C SER A 64 -18.08 -2.63 34.76
N ILE A 65 -17.38 -1.66 34.15
CA ILE A 65 -17.10 -0.35 34.73
C ILE A 65 -18.40 0.45 34.88
N TRP A 66 -19.23 0.47 33.86
CA TRP A 66 -20.51 1.18 33.86
C TRP A 66 -21.50 0.59 34.88
N LEU A 67 -21.62 -0.73 34.95
CA LEU A 67 -22.46 -1.42 35.94
C LEU A 67 -21.96 -1.17 37.37
N ARG A 68 -20.64 -1.11 37.58
CA ARG A 68 -20.06 -0.75 38.89
C ARG A 68 -20.45 0.65 39.34
N LYS A 69 -20.68 1.60 38.43
CA LYS A 69 -21.18 2.95 38.75
C LYS A 69 -22.68 2.99 39.08
N ARG A 70 -23.48 2.01 38.66
CA ARG A 70 -24.95 1.98 38.86
C ARG A 70 -25.42 1.05 40.00
N GLY A 71 -24.52 0.31 40.65
CA GLY A 71 -24.84 -0.71 41.66
C GLY A 71 -25.56 -1.93 41.06
N PRO A 72 -26.08 -2.86 41.88
CA PRO A 72 -25.30 -3.75 42.73
C PRO A 72 -24.18 -4.47 41.94
N THR A 73 -23.06 -4.73 42.59
CA THR A 73 -21.85 -5.30 41.97
C THR A 73 -22.13 -6.66 41.34
N LEU A 74 -22.16 -6.74 40.01
CA LEU A 74 -21.95 -7.99 39.29
C LEU A 74 -20.57 -8.52 39.69
N GLU A 75 -20.54 -9.58 40.50
CA GLU A 75 -19.31 -10.19 41.00
C GLU A 75 -18.64 -10.95 39.84
N VAL A 76 -17.81 -10.25 39.07
CA VAL A 76 -16.99 -10.87 38.04
C VAL A 76 -16.02 -11.83 38.72
N LYS A 77 -16.18 -13.13 38.46
CA LYS A 77 -15.33 -14.18 39.06
C LYS A 77 -13.85 -13.81 38.88
N PRO A 78 -12.99 -13.96 39.90
CA PRO A 78 -11.57 -13.60 39.83
C PRO A 78 -10.83 -14.20 38.62
N ALA A 79 -11.23 -15.40 38.19
CA ALA A 79 -10.68 -16.05 36.99
C ALA A 79 -10.98 -15.27 35.69
N VAL A 80 -12.19 -14.72 35.54
CA VAL A 80 -12.57 -13.91 34.37
C VAL A 80 -11.81 -12.59 34.38
N ARG A 81 -11.67 -11.97 35.56
CA ARG A 81 -10.87 -10.75 35.72
C ARG A 81 -9.40 -10.97 35.34
N LEU A 82 -8.78 -12.04 35.84
CA LEU A 82 -7.41 -12.39 35.50
C LEU A 82 -7.25 -12.71 34.00
N TRP A 83 -8.22 -13.41 33.41
CA TRP A 83 -8.21 -13.67 31.97
C TRP A 83 -8.29 -12.38 31.15
N LEU A 84 -9.20 -11.46 31.49
CA LEU A 84 -9.30 -10.16 30.84
C LEU A 84 -7.99 -9.37 30.96
N ILE A 85 -7.42 -9.29 32.17
CA ILE A 85 -6.13 -8.62 32.40
C ILE A 85 -5.04 -9.24 31.51
N GLY A 86 -4.92 -10.57 31.49
CA GLY A 86 -3.93 -11.27 30.67
C GLY A 86 -4.15 -11.08 29.17
N PHE A 87 -5.40 -11.05 28.72
CA PHE A 87 -5.76 -10.78 27.33
C PHE A 87 -5.36 -9.36 26.92
N PHE A 88 -5.76 -8.34 27.69
CA PHE A 88 -5.41 -6.95 27.40
C PHE A 88 -3.92 -6.68 27.53
N ALA A 89 -3.23 -7.28 28.50
CA ALA A 89 -1.78 -7.20 28.61
C ALA A 89 -1.10 -7.80 27.38
N SER A 90 -1.56 -8.97 26.91
CA SER A 90 -1.05 -9.57 25.67
C SER A 90 -1.28 -8.68 24.44
N MET A 91 -2.49 -8.12 24.31
CA MET A 91 -2.80 -7.19 23.21
C MET A 91 -1.97 -5.92 23.27
N LEU A 92 -1.74 -5.36 24.46
CA LEU A 92 -0.86 -4.22 24.64
C LEU A 92 0.58 -4.56 24.23
N ILE A 93 1.10 -5.73 24.63
CA ILE A 93 2.45 -6.18 24.24
C ILE A 93 2.55 -6.31 22.72
N VAL A 94 1.59 -6.99 22.08
CA VAL A 94 1.56 -7.18 20.62
C VAL A 94 1.46 -5.83 19.91
N GLY A 95 0.56 -4.95 20.36
CA GLY A 95 0.37 -3.63 19.79
C GLY A 95 1.58 -2.72 19.96
N SER A 96 2.16 -2.67 21.16
CA SER A 96 3.40 -1.95 21.40
C SER A 96 4.54 -2.49 20.55
N PHE A 97 4.62 -3.81 20.34
CA PHE A 97 5.65 -4.40 19.49
C PHE A 97 5.46 -4.01 18.02
N ILE A 98 4.24 -4.09 17.48
CA ILE A 98 3.95 -3.68 16.10
C ILE A 98 4.22 -2.19 15.90
N VAL A 99 3.80 -1.34 16.84
CA VAL A 99 4.09 0.09 16.78
C VAL A 99 5.59 0.33 16.88
N TYR A 100 6.29 -0.34 17.79
CA TYR A 100 7.74 -0.16 17.98
C TYR A 100 8.55 -0.58 16.75
N ILE A 101 8.24 -1.72 16.13
CA ILE A 101 8.95 -2.19 14.93
C ILE A 101 8.46 -1.48 13.66
N ASN A 102 7.18 -1.11 13.63
CA ASN A 102 6.51 -0.39 12.54
C ASN A 102 6.79 -0.96 11.14
N PRO A 103 6.36 -2.21 10.86
CA PRO A 103 6.87 -2.95 9.70
C PRO A 103 6.52 -2.39 8.31
N ARG A 104 5.72 -1.33 8.25
CA ARG A 104 5.15 -0.75 7.02
C ARG A 104 5.13 0.78 7.04
N ASP A 105 5.88 1.40 7.94
CA ASP A 105 5.88 2.86 8.18
C ASP A 105 4.47 3.47 8.35
N ILE A 106 3.63 2.82 9.16
CA ILE A 106 2.28 3.32 9.46
C ILE A 106 2.33 4.31 10.64
N TYR A 107 3.21 4.05 11.61
CA TYR A 107 3.34 4.84 12.83
C TYR A 107 4.57 5.76 12.76
N PRO A 108 4.70 6.78 13.62
CA PRO A 108 5.86 7.68 13.60
C PRO A 108 7.21 7.05 14.01
N THR A 109 7.18 5.84 14.57
CA THR A 109 8.35 5.13 15.11
C THR A 109 9.18 4.49 14.00
N ARG A 110 10.49 4.80 13.97
CA ARG A 110 11.43 4.32 12.93
C ARG A 110 12.71 3.72 13.52
N PHE A 111 12.56 2.84 14.51
CA PHE A 111 13.71 2.18 15.17
C PHE A 111 14.35 1.10 14.29
N PHE A 112 13.59 0.58 13.33
CA PHE A 112 14.01 -0.44 12.38
C PHE A 112 13.85 0.11 10.97
N PRO A 113 14.67 -0.34 10.01
CA PRO A 113 14.48 0.03 8.62
C PRO A 113 13.17 -0.54 8.08
N ASP A 114 12.49 0.24 7.26
CA ASP A 114 11.28 -0.21 6.61
C ASP A 114 11.57 -1.31 5.59
N ARG A 115 10.65 -2.27 5.48
CA ARG A 115 10.73 -3.34 4.48
C ARG A 115 10.60 -2.80 3.05
N ALA A 116 9.81 -1.74 2.89
CA ALA A 116 9.61 -1.04 1.63
C ALA A 116 9.91 0.44 1.86
N PRO A 117 10.45 1.17 0.87
CA PRO A 117 10.66 2.61 0.99
C PRO A 117 9.34 3.28 1.38
N PRO A 118 9.29 4.07 2.45
CA PRO A 118 8.07 4.75 2.88
C PRO A 118 7.79 5.97 2.01
N SER A 119 7.56 5.72 0.72
CA SER A 119 7.45 6.75 -0.31
C SER A 119 6.33 7.75 -0.03
N ARG A 120 5.23 7.31 0.60
CA ARG A 120 4.12 8.21 0.98
C ARG A 120 4.59 9.27 1.97
N HIS A 121 5.27 8.86 3.04
CA HIS A 121 5.84 9.80 4.01
C HIS A 121 6.86 10.73 3.36
N TYR A 122 7.88 10.17 2.70
CA TYR A 122 8.94 10.97 2.11
C TYR A 122 8.42 11.99 1.10
N LYS A 123 7.54 11.60 0.17
CA LYS A 123 7.08 12.51 -0.89
C LYS A 123 6.19 13.63 -0.36
N THR A 124 5.40 13.37 0.68
CA THR A 124 4.61 14.43 1.34
C THR A 124 5.46 15.40 2.14
N GLU A 125 6.61 14.95 2.64
CA GLU A 125 7.57 15.81 3.34
C GLU A 125 8.44 16.59 2.34
N LEU A 126 8.82 15.98 1.22
CA LEU A 126 9.67 16.57 0.17
C LEU A 126 8.96 17.67 -0.63
N TYR A 127 7.70 17.47 -1.04
CA TYR A 127 7.03 18.40 -1.94
C TYR A 127 6.96 19.86 -1.41
N PRO A 128 6.59 20.14 -0.15
CA PRO A 128 6.61 21.50 0.39
C PRO A 128 8.02 22.07 0.63
N GLN A 129 9.06 21.24 0.53
CA GLN A 129 10.47 21.60 0.76
C GLN A 129 11.24 21.82 -0.55
N LEU A 130 10.59 21.66 -1.71
CA LEU A 130 11.23 21.93 -3.00
C LEU A 130 11.68 23.39 -3.05
N ASP A 131 12.92 23.60 -3.48
CA ASP A 131 13.46 24.94 -3.78
C ASP A 131 13.07 25.42 -5.18
N TYR A 132 12.22 24.66 -5.87
CA TYR A 132 11.67 24.95 -7.17
C TYR A 132 10.17 24.65 -7.26
N ALA A 133 9.49 25.34 -8.18
CA ALA A 133 8.14 24.98 -8.61
C ALA A 133 8.25 23.91 -9.73
N PRO A 134 7.76 22.68 -9.54
CA PRO A 134 7.80 21.67 -10.59
C PRO A 134 6.87 22.05 -11.73
N ASP A 135 7.34 21.95 -12.97
CA ASP A 135 6.51 22.13 -14.16
C ASP A 135 5.67 20.85 -14.39
N ILE A 136 6.21 19.70 -14.00
CA ILE A 136 5.59 18.38 -14.12
C ILE A 136 5.52 17.69 -12.75
N VAL A 137 4.36 17.15 -12.38
CA VAL A 137 4.25 16.18 -11.28
C VAL A 137 3.85 14.81 -11.81
N VAL A 138 4.58 13.77 -11.41
CA VAL A 138 4.29 12.38 -11.81
C VAL A 138 3.50 11.66 -10.74
N PHE A 139 2.34 11.13 -11.11
CA PHE A 139 1.48 10.31 -10.28
C PHE A 139 1.52 8.82 -10.63
N GLY A 140 1.07 8.01 -9.68
CA GLY A 140 0.88 6.57 -9.83
C GLY A 140 1.83 5.72 -8.99
N SER A 141 2.25 4.57 -9.53
CA SER A 141 2.86 3.51 -8.74
C SER A 141 4.39 3.49 -8.76
N SER A 142 5.00 2.51 -8.09
CA SER A 142 6.45 2.27 -8.14
C SER A 142 6.98 2.01 -9.56
N ARG A 143 6.10 1.78 -10.54
CA ARG A 143 6.46 1.68 -11.97
C ARG A 143 6.92 3.02 -12.55
N ALA A 144 6.40 4.13 -12.03
CA ALA A 144 6.74 5.48 -12.46
C ALA A 144 7.96 6.05 -11.74
N TRP A 145 8.58 5.33 -10.80
CA TRP A 145 9.71 5.83 -9.99
C TRP A 145 10.96 6.20 -10.78
N ALA A 146 11.15 5.61 -11.97
CA ALA A 146 12.34 5.86 -12.79
C ALA A 146 12.35 7.24 -13.47
N LEU A 147 11.19 7.92 -13.55
CA LEU A 147 11.11 9.27 -14.09
C LEU A 147 11.76 10.24 -13.08
N ASN A 148 12.85 10.87 -13.49
CA ASN A 148 13.63 11.79 -12.67
C ASN A 148 13.78 13.16 -13.34
N ASP A 149 14.04 14.16 -12.52
CA ASP A 149 14.18 15.56 -12.91
C ASP A 149 15.36 15.80 -13.85
N GLU A 150 16.52 15.20 -13.57
CA GLU A 150 17.74 15.38 -14.36
C GLU A 150 17.51 15.05 -15.84
N HIS A 151 16.86 13.93 -16.13
CA HIS A 151 16.57 13.52 -17.51
C HIS A 151 15.54 14.42 -18.18
N MET A 152 14.50 14.82 -17.47
CA MET A 152 13.45 15.70 -18.01
C MET A 152 13.97 17.10 -18.28
N GLN A 153 14.80 17.64 -17.38
CA GLN A 153 15.44 18.93 -17.56
C GLN A 153 16.40 18.91 -18.74
N ALA A 154 17.15 17.81 -18.93
CA ALA A 154 18.05 17.67 -20.08
C ALA A 154 17.30 17.52 -21.42
N ALA A 155 16.18 16.78 -21.43
CA ALA A 155 15.43 16.49 -22.66
C ALA A 155 14.50 17.65 -23.08
N LEU A 156 13.79 18.25 -22.11
CA LEU A 156 12.71 19.21 -22.37
C LEU A 156 12.93 20.57 -21.70
N GLY A 157 13.93 20.71 -20.82
CA GLY A 157 14.12 21.93 -20.04
C GLY A 157 13.07 22.14 -18.94
N LEU A 158 12.28 21.10 -18.62
CA LEU A 158 11.20 21.14 -17.64
C LEU A 158 11.64 20.43 -16.34
N ARG A 159 11.24 21.03 -15.21
CA ARG A 159 11.47 20.50 -13.87
C ARG A 159 10.36 19.55 -13.47
N LEU A 160 10.73 18.44 -12.87
CA LEU A 160 9.84 17.36 -12.48
C LEU A 160 9.89 17.13 -10.96
N PHE A 161 8.74 16.84 -10.38
CA PHE A 161 8.66 16.17 -9.09
C PHE A 161 7.91 14.85 -9.24
N ASN A 162 8.54 13.75 -8.84
CA ASN A 162 7.91 12.45 -8.90
C ASN A 162 7.13 12.21 -7.61
N ALA A 163 5.80 12.24 -7.68
CA ALA A 163 4.89 11.96 -6.57
C ALA A 163 4.47 10.47 -6.48
N ALA A 164 4.89 9.62 -7.43
CA ALA A 164 4.46 8.22 -7.49
C ALA A 164 4.89 7.39 -6.26
N VAL A 165 4.03 6.53 -5.72
CA VAL A 165 4.29 5.79 -4.47
C VAL A 165 4.28 4.28 -4.66
N SER A 166 4.84 3.54 -3.69
CA SER A 166 4.80 2.08 -3.71
C SER A 166 3.35 1.60 -3.79
N SER A 167 3.04 0.86 -4.85
CA SER A 167 1.69 0.38 -5.17
C SER A 167 0.64 1.48 -5.36
N GLY A 168 1.02 2.73 -5.66
CA GLY A 168 0.12 3.90 -5.75
C GLY A 168 -1.14 3.73 -6.60
N SER A 169 -2.30 4.09 -6.08
CA SER A 169 -3.58 4.04 -6.80
C SER A 169 -4.11 5.44 -7.18
N ILE A 170 -5.06 5.48 -8.11
CA ILE A 170 -5.62 6.75 -8.59
C ILE A 170 -6.27 7.61 -7.49
N LEU A 171 -6.87 6.96 -6.48
CA LEU A 171 -7.45 7.66 -5.31
C LEU A 171 -6.37 8.32 -4.45
N GLU A 172 -5.19 7.71 -4.40
CA GLU A 172 -4.04 8.28 -3.72
C GLU A 172 -3.46 9.46 -4.51
N ASP A 173 -3.46 9.38 -5.84
CA ASP A 173 -3.06 10.49 -6.71
C ASP A 173 -3.98 11.71 -6.52
N ILE A 174 -5.31 11.51 -6.45
CA ILE A 174 -6.28 12.57 -6.10
C ILE A 174 -5.99 13.16 -4.73
N THR A 175 -5.76 12.30 -3.74
CA THR A 175 -5.48 12.73 -2.37
C THR A 175 -4.21 13.58 -2.32
N PHE A 176 -3.17 13.19 -3.06
CA PHE A 176 -1.94 13.96 -3.18
C PHE A 176 -2.17 15.27 -3.96
N ALA A 177 -2.96 15.26 -5.03
CA ALA A 177 -3.31 16.47 -5.79
C ALA A 177 -4.00 17.53 -4.91
N ARG A 178 -4.97 17.11 -4.07
CA ARG A 178 -5.60 18.00 -3.06
C ARG A 178 -4.60 18.53 -2.02
N PHE A 179 -3.64 17.71 -1.61
CA PHE A 179 -2.54 18.16 -0.75
C PHE A 179 -1.65 19.20 -1.45
N MET A 180 -1.34 19.01 -2.73
CA MET A 180 -0.57 19.99 -3.52
C MET A 180 -1.34 21.30 -3.66
N GLU A 181 -2.64 21.26 -4.00
CA GLU A 181 -3.49 22.44 -4.09
C GLU A 181 -3.48 23.26 -2.79
N ALA A 182 -3.64 22.60 -1.64
CA ALA A 182 -3.59 23.27 -0.34
C ALA A 182 -2.20 23.84 -0.01
N THR A 183 -1.14 23.20 -0.52
CA THR A 183 0.25 23.65 -0.36
C THR A 183 0.55 24.83 -1.29
N ALA A 184 -0.02 24.84 -2.50
CA ALA A 184 0.17 25.86 -3.52
C ALA A 184 -0.33 27.25 -3.13
N ALA A 185 -1.30 27.31 -2.22
CA ALA A 185 -1.71 28.55 -1.60
C ALA A 185 -0.61 29.22 -0.75
N THR A 186 0.50 28.52 -0.44
CA THR A 186 1.48 28.99 0.55
C THR A 186 2.94 28.95 0.08
N THR A 187 3.35 27.96 -0.71
CA THR A 187 4.79 27.66 -0.91
C THR A 187 5.15 27.26 -2.35
N THR A 188 4.46 26.27 -2.92
CA THR A 188 4.83 25.66 -4.21
C THR A 188 3.66 25.70 -5.18
N PRO A 189 3.69 26.49 -6.27
CA PRO A 189 2.60 26.55 -7.26
C PRO A 189 2.17 25.17 -7.76
N PHE A 190 0.89 25.07 -8.14
CA PHE A 190 0.37 23.86 -8.79
C PHE A 190 1.05 23.69 -10.16
N PRO A 191 1.45 22.45 -10.55
CA PRO A 191 2.23 22.22 -11.77
C PRO A 191 1.44 22.48 -13.05
N ASP A 192 2.13 22.81 -14.14
CA ASP A 192 1.53 22.96 -15.46
C ASP A 192 1.07 21.61 -16.06
N VAL A 193 1.72 20.50 -15.65
CA VAL A 193 1.42 19.15 -16.15
C VAL A 193 1.31 18.12 -15.03
N LEU A 194 0.22 17.35 -15.04
CA LEU A 194 0.04 16.13 -14.27
C LEU A 194 0.29 14.92 -15.16
N LEU A 195 1.37 14.17 -14.91
CA LEU A 195 1.69 12.94 -15.64
C LEU A 195 1.22 11.72 -14.83
N VAL A 196 0.10 11.12 -15.21
CA VAL A 196 -0.61 10.11 -14.40
C VAL A 196 -0.41 8.71 -14.97
N GLU A 197 0.31 7.87 -14.23
CA GLU A 197 0.48 6.46 -14.59
C GLU A 197 -0.79 5.67 -14.31
N VAL A 198 -1.34 5.04 -15.35
CA VAL A 198 -2.45 4.11 -15.24
C VAL A 198 -1.96 2.72 -15.58
N THR A 199 -2.27 1.73 -14.74
CA THR A 199 -2.04 0.32 -15.07
C THR A 199 -3.37 -0.35 -15.39
N PRO A 200 -3.59 -0.83 -16.63
CA PRO A 200 -4.81 -1.53 -16.96
C PRO A 200 -4.89 -2.83 -16.15
N GLY A 201 -6.06 -3.02 -15.55
CA GLY A 201 -6.48 -4.27 -14.97
C GLY A 201 -5.85 -4.75 -13.68
N GLU A 202 -5.04 -3.91 -13.05
CA GLU A 202 -4.60 -4.16 -11.68
C GLU A 202 -5.69 -3.67 -10.72
N VAL A 203 -6.56 -4.57 -10.28
CA VAL A 203 -7.51 -4.29 -9.19
C VAL A 203 -6.70 -4.13 -7.92
N ARG A 204 -6.39 -2.90 -7.55
CA ARG A 204 -5.63 -2.61 -6.35
C ARG A 204 -6.58 -2.55 -5.17
N ASP A 205 -6.22 -3.27 -4.12
CA ASP A 205 -6.88 -3.13 -2.83
C ASP A 205 -6.48 -1.79 -2.21
N ILE A 206 -7.18 -0.72 -2.62
CA ILE A 206 -7.04 0.67 -2.14
C ILE A 206 -6.95 0.70 -0.63
N SER A 207 -7.72 -0.18 0.00
CA SER A 207 -7.86 -0.23 1.44
C SER A 207 -6.56 -0.63 2.13
N GLN A 208 -5.74 -1.49 1.53
CA GLN A 208 -4.43 -1.82 2.11
C GLN A 208 -3.48 -0.61 2.12
N GLN A 209 -3.60 0.27 1.13
CA GLN A 209 -2.66 1.35 0.84
C GLN A 209 -2.98 2.62 1.62
N SER A 210 -4.28 2.94 1.73
CA SER A 210 -4.81 4.10 2.48
C SER A 210 -4.22 4.20 3.89
N SER A 211 -4.07 3.06 4.57
CA SER A 211 -3.53 2.96 5.93
C SER A 211 -2.06 3.39 6.07
N THR A 212 -1.30 3.45 4.98
CA THR A 212 0.13 3.79 4.98
C THR A 212 0.42 5.27 4.72
N TRP A 213 -0.61 6.09 4.47
CA TRP A 213 -0.43 7.54 4.35
C TRP A 213 -0.14 8.21 5.68
N PRO A 214 0.83 9.15 5.76
CA PRO A 214 1.02 9.95 6.97
C PRO A 214 -0.26 10.67 7.41
N PRO A 215 -0.45 10.91 8.72
CA PRO A 215 -1.57 11.68 9.23
C PRO A 215 -1.69 13.10 8.65
N THR A 216 -0.59 13.67 8.15
CA THR A 216 -0.58 14.98 7.46
C THR A 216 -1.46 15.00 6.21
N ILE A 217 -1.71 13.84 5.59
CA ILE A 217 -2.51 13.73 4.37
C ILE A 217 -4.00 13.47 4.64
N PHE A 218 -4.38 13.07 5.87
CA PHE A 218 -5.77 12.77 6.21
C PHE A 218 -6.78 13.88 5.92
N PRO A 219 -6.47 15.18 6.08
CA PRO A 219 -7.41 16.24 5.74
C PRO A 219 -7.80 16.30 4.25
N TYR A 220 -7.02 15.68 3.37
CA TYR A 220 -7.21 15.71 1.92
C TYR A 220 -7.88 14.45 1.36
N MET A 221 -8.05 13.43 2.22
CA MET A 221 -8.79 12.21 1.88
C MET A 221 -10.29 12.49 1.87
N ASP A 222 -11.03 11.79 1.01
CA ASP A 222 -12.47 11.72 1.17
C ASP A 222 -12.86 10.98 2.47
N ARG A 223 -14.12 11.12 2.87
CA ARG A 223 -14.61 10.57 4.13
C ARG A 223 -14.48 9.05 4.22
N ASP A 224 -14.74 8.34 3.13
CA ASP A 224 -14.79 6.87 3.12
C ASP A 224 -13.37 6.29 3.13
N MET A 225 -12.47 6.87 2.34
CA MET A 225 -11.04 6.59 2.34
C MET A 225 -10.41 6.89 3.70
N LEU A 226 -10.73 8.03 4.33
CA LEU A 226 -10.24 8.38 5.67
C LEU A 226 -10.75 7.39 6.72
N ALA A 227 -12.03 7.02 6.68
CA ALA A 227 -12.61 6.06 7.61
C ALA A 227 -11.93 4.68 7.49
N ASP A 228 -11.71 4.21 6.27
CA ASP A 228 -11.00 2.95 6.01
C ASP A 228 -9.52 3.03 6.45
N ALA A 229 -8.81 4.11 6.13
CA ALA A 229 -7.43 4.33 6.53
C ALA A 229 -7.29 4.29 8.07
N LEU A 230 -8.16 4.98 8.80
CA LEU A 230 -8.18 4.99 10.27
C LEU A 230 -8.53 3.61 10.83
N HIS A 231 -9.57 2.96 10.29
CA HIS A 231 -9.96 1.62 10.72
C HIS A 231 -8.80 0.62 10.58
N ARG A 232 -8.08 0.67 9.46
CA ARG A 232 -6.94 -0.22 9.19
C ARG A 232 -5.72 0.10 10.01
N ARG A 233 -5.44 1.38 10.25
CA ARG A 233 -4.37 1.80 11.18
C ARG A 233 -4.62 1.27 12.59
N ILE A 234 -5.87 1.31 13.07
CA ILE A 234 -6.25 0.81 14.39
C ILE A 234 -6.17 -0.72 14.42
N THR A 235 -6.72 -1.41 13.43
CA THR A 235 -6.72 -2.87 13.39
C THR A 235 -5.34 -3.46 13.11
N ALA A 236 -4.47 -2.74 12.43
CA ALA A 236 -3.08 -3.13 12.20
C ALA A 236 -2.28 -3.29 13.51
N VAL A 237 -2.63 -2.53 14.57
CA VAL A 237 -1.98 -2.64 15.90
C VAL A 237 -2.18 -4.03 16.51
N VAL A 238 -3.25 -4.74 16.16
CA VAL A 238 -3.55 -6.08 16.70
C VAL A 238 -3.48 -7.17 15.63
N SER A 239 -2.93 -6.85 14.45
CA SER A 239 -2.86 -7.79 13.34
C SER A 239 -1.74 -8.81 13.55
N ILE A 240 -2.08 -10.09 13.44
CA ILE A 240 -1.10 -11.18 13.51
C ILE A 240 -0.15 -11.11 12.30
N ALA A 241 -0.64 -10.64 11.15
CA ALA A 241 0.18 -10.37 9.97
C ALA A 241 1.32 -9.40 10.30
N ARG A 242 0.97 -8.25 10.88
CA ARG A 242 1.92 -7.19 11.23
C ARG A 242 2.87 -7.63 12.33
N PHE A 243 2.38 -8.37 13.31
CA PHE A 243 3.22 -8.96 14.35
C PHE A 243 4.28 -9.89 13.74
N SER A 244 3.88 -10.75 12.79
CA SER A 244 4.79 -11.67 12.09
C SER A 244 5.79 -10.94 11.19
N GLU A 245 5.34 -9.92 10.45
CA GLU A 245 6.21 -9.06 9.65
C GLU A 245 7.26 -8.34 10.51
N SER A 246 6.89 -7.95 11.72
CA SER A 246 7.81 -7.30 12.68
C SER A 246 9.00 -8.20 13.03
N PHE A 247 8.78 -9.51 13.23
CA PHE A 247 9.90 -10.46 13.45
C PHE A 247 10.78 -10.64 12.22
N LEU A 248 10.20 -10.62 11.01
CA LEU A 248 10.99 -10.71 9.78
C LEU A 248 11.92 -9.51 9.62
N ILE A 249 11.46 -8.32 10.00
CA ILE A 249 12.27 -7.10 9.97
C ILE A 249 13.39 -7.17 11.01
N ILE A 250 13.11 -7.59 12.25
CA ILE A 250 14.16 -7.77 13.26
C ILE A 250 15.21 -8.79 12.80
N ARG A 251 14.78 -9.88 12.16
CA ARG A 251 15.71 -10.90 11.66
C ARG A 251 16.56 -10.38 10.50
N ARG A 252 15.99 -9.55 9.62
CA ARG A 252 16.68 -8.99 8.45
C ARG A 252 17.41 -7.69 8.73
N SER A 253 17.21 -7.05 9.88
CA SER A 253 17.88 -5.78 10.19
C SER A 253 19.39 -5.94 10.32
N THR A 254 19.88 -7.18 10.48
CA THR A 254 21.29 -7.54 10.44
C THR A 254 21.85 -7.76 9.02
N ASP A 255 20.99 -7.94 8.01
CA ASP A 255 21.40 -8.10 6.62
C ASP A 255 21.67 -6.71 6.02
N THR A 256 22.89 -6.50 5.51
CA THR A 256 23.29 -5.25 4.85
C THR A 256 22.75 -5.15 3.42
N ASP A 257 22.31 -6.26 2.82
CA ASP A 257 21.66 -6.30 1.51
C ASP A 257 20.20 -5.86 1.64
N ARG A 258 20.02 -4.55 1.66
CA ARG A 258 18.69 -3.97 1.47
C ARG A 258 18.43 -3.88 -0.03
N ASP A 259 17.38 -4.57 -0.48
CA ASP A 259 16.67 -4.35 -1.76
C ASP A 259 16.10 -2.92 -1.92
N GLY A 260 16.63 -1.95 -1.17
CA GLY A 260 16.01 -0.67 -0.88
C GLY A 260 16.18 0.29 -2.05
N TYR A 261 15.05 0.63 -2.68
CA TYR A 261 15.03 1.83 -3.49
C TYR A 261 15.44 3.02 -2.64
N THR A 262 16.28 3.88 -3.20
CA THR A 262 16.61 5.18 -2.61
C THR A 262 15.72 6.22 -3.25
N ILE A 263 14.96 6.95 -2.43
CA ILE A 263 14.15 8.08 -2.88
C ILE A 263 15.07 9.30 -2.94
N LEU A 264 15.13 9.94 -4.10
CA LEU A 264 15.95 11.11 -4.39
C LEU A 264 15.18 12.41 -4.07
N PRO A 265 15.87 13.58 -4.00
CA PRO A 265 15.23 14.85 -3.65
C PRO A 265 14.09 15.28 -4.60
N ASP A 266 14.16 14.90 -5.87
CA ASP A 266 13.11 15.10 -6.87
C ASP A 266 11.92 14.11 -6.72
N GLY A 267 11.95 13.29 -5.68
CA GLY A 267 10.98 12.24 -5.41
C GLY A 267 11.17 10.97 -6.24
N SER A 268 12.04 10.95 -7.27
CA SER A 268 12.29 9.73 -8.05
C SER A 268 12.88 8.65 -7.16
N ALA A 269 12.78 7.37 -7.57
CA ALA A 269 13.38 6.30 -6.79
C ALA A 269 14.17 5.35 -7.69
N SER A 270 15.39 5.06 -7.28
CA SER A 270 16.28 4.14 -7.98
C SER A 270 16.62 2.96 -7.09
N ARG A 271 16.67 1.77 -7.70
CA ARG A 271 17.30 0.59 -7.12
C ARG A 271 18.57 0.32 -7.93
N PRO A 272 19.77 0.42 -7.33
CA PRO A 272 20.98 0.02 -8.03
C PRO A 272 20.88 -1.48 -8.33
N LEU A 273 20.91 -1.84 -9.61
CA LEU A 273 21.01 -3.23 -10.04
C LEU A 273 22.49 -3.60 -10.10
N ALA A 274 22.88 -4.75 -9.53
CA ALA A 274 24.27 -5.16 -9.52
C ALA A 274 24.72 -5.69 -10.89
N SER A 275 23.81 -6.25 -11.68
CA SER A 275 24.12 -6.76 -13.03
C SER A 275 22.87 -6.98 -13.90
N ALA A 276 23.09 -7.14 -15.22
CA ALA A 276 22.06 -7.56 -16.16
C ALA A 276 21.48 -8.96 -15.83
N SER A 277 22.28 -9.86 -15.25
CA SER A 277 21.80 -11.18 -14.84
C SER A 277 20.82 -11.11 -13.66
N GLU A 278 21.06 -10.19 -12.71
CA GLU A 278 20.11 -9.94 -11.62
C GLU A 278 18.78 -9.41 -12.16
N LEU A 279 18.83 -8.44 -13.08
CA LEU A 279 17.63 -7.92 -13.74
C LEU A 279 16.85 -9.03 -14.45
N ASN A 280 17.54 -9.89 -15.21
CA ASN A 280 16.90 -11.00 -15.91
C ASN A 280 16.21 -11.97 -14.95
N ALA A 281 16.87 -12.31 -13.83
CA ALA A 281 16.27 -13.18 -12.81
C ALA A 281 15.04 -12.55 -12.13
N LEU A 282 15.05 -11.24 -11.91
CA LEU A 282 13.89 -10.50 -11.38
C LEU A 282 12.73 -10.49 -12.37
N ILE A 283 13.01 -10.32 -13.67
CA ILE A 283 12.00 -10.40 -14.73
C ILE A 283 11.40 -11.80 -14.78
N ASP A 284 12.22 -12.85 -14.79
CA ASP A 284 11.74 -14.25 -14.85
C ASP A 284 10.86 -14.57 -13.64
N THR A 285 11.29 -14.16 -12.43
CA THR A 285 10.49 -14.28 -11.20
C THR A 285 9.15 -13.54 -11.33
N ARG A 286 9.14 -12.36 -11.94
CA ARG A 286 7.92 -11.57 -12.13
C ARG A 286 6.99 -12.21 -13.15
N ILE A 287 7.52 -12.78 -14.24
CA ILE A 287 6.75 -13.56 -15.21
C ILE A 287 6.03 -14.71 -14.49
N ASP A 288 6.77 -15.52 -13.72
CA ASP A 288 6.21 -16.66 -13.00
C ASP A 288 5.11 -16.27 -11.99
N ILE A 289 5.32 -15.18 -11.24
CA ILE A 289 4.30 -14.66 -10.32
C ILE A 289 3.04 -14.21 -11.05
N ASN A 290 3.18 -13.60 -12.25
CA ASN A 290 2.06 -13.00 -12.97
C ASN A 290 1.34 -13.93 -13.94
N ARG A 291 1.88 -15.12 -14.25
CA ARG A 291 1.23 -16.12 -15.11
C ARG A 291 -0.18 -16.49 -14.67
N ASN A 292 -0.47 -16.43 -13.37
CA ASN A 292 -1.76 -16.80 -12.80
C ASN A 292 -2.51 -15.63 -12.14
N VAL A 293 -2.08 -14.38 -12.40
CA VAL A 293 -2.80 -13.22 -11.89
C VAL A 293 -4.14 -13.11 -12.61
N ARG A 294 -5.21 -12.99 -11.82
CA ARG A 294 -6.52 -12.66 -12.36
C ARG A 294 -6.55 -11.18 -12.65
N TRP A 295 -6.73 -10.84 -13.93
CA TRP A 295 -6.98 -9.48 -14.37
C TRP A 295 -8.45 -9.12 -14.18
N CYS A 296 -8.74 -7.81 -14.12
CA CYS A 296 -10.09 -7.23 -14.19
C CYS A 296 -10.97 -7.91 -15.26
N ASP A 297 -12.28 -7.97 -14.98
CA ASP A 297 -13.27 -8.33 -15.99
C ASP A 297 -13.86 -7.08 -16.71
N ALA A 298 -13.68 -5.88 -16.14
CA ALA A 298 -14.14 -4.59 -16.70
C ALA A 298 -13.37 -3.40 -16.05
N VAL A 299 -13.51 -2.20 -16.64
CA VAL A 299 -13.11 -0.94 -16.01
C VAL A 299 -13.94 -0.76 -14.74
N ASP A 300 -13.27 -0.56 -13.60
CA ASP A 300 -13.93 -0.31 -12.33
C ASP A 300 -14.72 1.02 -12.41
N PRO A 301 -16.03 1.07 -12.12
CA PRO A 301 -16.76 2.35 -12.07
C PRO A 301 -16.17 3.35 -11.08
N GLY A 302 -15.50 2.89 -10.02
CA GLY A 302 -14.75 3.78 -9.11
C GLY A 302 -13.55 4.46 -9.77
N PHE A 303 -12.98 3.83 -10.80
CA PHE A 303 -11.87 4.37 -11.57
C PHE A 303 -12.28 5.61 -12.38
N SER A 304 -13.42 5.58 -13.09
CA SER A 304 -13.85 6.72 -13.91
C SER A 304 -14.09 7.98 -13.09
N ASN A 305 -14.83 7.87 -11.98
CA ASN A 305 -15.08 9.02 -11.09
C ASN A 305 -13.77 9.62 -10.53
N SER A 306 -12.77 8.77 -10.31
CA SER A 306 -11.46 9.19 -9.83
C SER A 306 -10.68 9.96 -10.91
N ILE A 307 -10.71 9.46 -12.15
CA ILE A 307 -10.09 10.13 -13.29
C ILE A 307 -10.74 11.49 -13.55
N ASP A 308 -12.07 11.56 -13.53
CA ASP A 308 -12.82 12.80 -13.69
C ASP A 308 -12.41 13.83 -12.62
N THR A 309 -12.23 13.40 -11.36
CA THR A 309 -11.76 14.28 -10.27
C THR A 309 -10.37 14.86 -10.54
N ILE A 310 -9.45 14.07 -11.13
CA ILE A 310 -8.11 14.59 -11.50
C ILE A 310 -8.23 15.63 -12.62
N ILE A 311 -9.07 15.37 -13.63
CA ILE A 311 -9.30 16.30 -14.74
C ILE A 311 -9.90 17.60 -14.22
N GLU A 312 -10.94 17.54 -13.38
CA GLU A 312 -11.55 18.71 -12.74
C GLU A 312 -10.53 19.52 -11.92
N THR A 313 -9.65 18.83 -11.19
CA THR A 313 -8.57 19.48 -10.44
C THR A 313 -7.60 20.19 -11.39
N ALA A 314 -7.19 19.54 -12.49
CA ALA A 314 -6.30 20.14 -13.48
C ALA A 314 -6.95 21.35 -14.18
N ASP A 315 -8.22 21.26 -14.56
CA ASP A 315 -9.00 22.35 -15.16
C ASP A 315 -9.04 23.59 -14.26
N ALA A 316 -9.25 23.38 -12.95
CA ALA A 316 -9.30 24.46 -11.96
C ALA A 316 -7.97 25.21 -11.81
N HIS A 317 -6.85 24.56 -12.16
CA HIS A 317 -5.50 25.12 -12.08
C HIS A 317 -4.87 25.41 -13.46
N HIS A 318 -5.64 25.27 -14.54
CA HIS A 318 -5.16 25.41 -15.93
C HIS A 318 -4.00 24.48 -16.29
N SER A 319 -3.95 23.30 -15.69
CA SER A 319 -2.94 22.28 -15.95
C SER A 319 -3.38 21.33 -17.06
N ALA A 320 -2.40 20.75 -17.75
CA ALA A 320 -2.60 19.60 -18.63
C ALA A 320 -2.54 18.29 -17.83
N VAL A 321 -3.29 17.27 -18.27
CA VAL A 321 -3.21 15.90 -17.74
C VAL A 321 -2.77 14.97 -18.84
N ILE A 322 -1.69 14.22 -18.60
CA ILE A 322 -1.23 13.17 -19.50
C ILE A 322 -1.40 11.84 -18.78
N PHE A 323 -2.40 11.07 -19.19
CA PHE A 323 -2.51 9.68 -18.78
C PHE A 323 -1.57 8.83 -19.61
N TYR A 324 -0.88 7.88 -18.99
CA TYR A 324 -0.04 6.96 -19.74
C TYR A 324 -0.02 5.57 -19.14
N PHE A 325 0.14 4.58 -20.00
CA PHE A 325 0.50 3.24 -19.58
C PHE A 325 2.01 3.12 -19.45
N SER A 326 2.49 2.74 -18.27
CA SER A 326 3.92 2.53 -18.07
C SER A 326 4.45 1.41 -18.98
N PRO A 327 5.66 1.55 -19.54
CA PRO A 327 6.29 0.50 -20.32
C PRO A 327 6.57 -0.75 -19.48
N ARG A 328 6.68 -1.87 -20.17
CA ARG A 328 7.00 -3.19 -19.62
C ARG A 328 8.24 -3.74 -20.31
N ASP A 329 8.97 -4.60 -19.60
CA ASP A 329 10.00 -5.39 -20.24
C ASP A 329 9.37 -6.24 -21.38
N PRO A 330 9.98 -6.28 -22.59
CA PRO A 330 9.40 -7.01 -23.72
C PRO A 330 9.11 -8.48 -23.44
N ARG A 331 9.96 -9.18 -22.69
CA ARG A 331 9.72 -10.59 -22.34
C ARG A 331 8.55 -10.72 -21.38
N PHE A 332 8.47 -9.83 -20.40
CA PHE A 332 7.34 -9.80 -19.47
C PHE A 332 6.02 -9.52 -20.19
N PHE A 333 5.99 -8.53 -21.10
CA PHE A 333 4.81 -8.20 -21.89
C PHE A 333 4.36 -9.40 -22.74
N GLU A 334 5.28 -10.02 -23.47
CA GLU A 334 4.96 -11.15 -24.36
C GLU A 334 4.51 -12.40 -23.59
N GLU A 335 5.13 -12.72 -22.45
CA GLU A 335 4.79 -13.95 -21.71
C GLU A 335 3.57 -13.82 -20.79
N THR A 336 3.19 -12.60 -20.39
CA THR A 336 2.13 -12.42 -19.38
C THR A 336 0.91 -11.64 -19.87
N MET A 337 1.07 -10.79 -20.88
CA MET A 337 0.06 -9.83 -21.29
C MET A 337 -0.54 -10.17 -22.65
N THR A 338 0.28 -10.40 -23.68
CA THR A 338 -0.23 -10.68 -25.04
C THR A 338 -0.96 -12.01 -25.13
N GLN A 339 -0.61 -12.98 -24.29
CA GLN A 339 -1.24 -14.30 -24.24
C GLN A 339 -2.51 -14.35 -23.37
N ASN A 340 -2.83 -13.25 -22.67
CA ASN A 340 -3.94 -13.23 -21.72
C ASN A 340 -5.13 -12.42 -22.27
N PRO A 341 -6.20 -13.07 -22.75
CA PRO A 341 -7.32 -12.37 -23.38
C PRO A 341 -8.09 -11.46 -22.40
N THR A 342 -8.12 -11.80 -21.11
CA THR A 342 -8.74 -10.97 -20.08
C THR A 342 -7.97 -9.67 -19.90
N TYR A 343 -6.64 -9.76 -19.87
CA TYR A 343 -5.79 -8.57 -19.82
C TYR A 343 -5.99 -7.68 -21.05
N GLN A 344 -5.96 -8.26 -22.26
CA GLN A 344 -6.14 -7.49 -23.50
C GLN A 344 -7.49 -6.76 -23.52
N GLY A 345 -8.59 -7.46 -23.23
CA GLY A 345 -9.90 -6.83 -23.19
C GLY A 345 -10.00 -5.68 -22.19
N CYS A 346 -9.27 -5.76 -21.08
CA CYS A 346 -9.21 -4.68 -20.10
C CYS A 346 -8.30 -3.53 -20.53
N ALA A 347 -7.12 -3.83 -21.10
CA ALA A 347 -6.24 -2.81 -21.68
C ALA A 347 -6.97 -2.03 -22.77
N ASP A 348 -7.65 -2.71 -23.70
CA ASP A 348 -8.45 -2.10 -24.76
C ASP A 348 -9.57 -1.21 -24.19
N ALA A 349 -10.27 -1.67 -23.15
CA ALA A 349 -11.33 -0.91 -22.51
C ALA A 349 -10.81 0.35 -21.80
N TYR A 350 -9.65 0.27 -21.13
CA TYR A 350 -9.00 1.42 -20.51
C TYR A 350 -8.47 2.40 -21.57
N SER A 351 -7.80 1.92 -22.61
CA SER A 351 -7.31 2.77 -23.71
C SER A 351 -8.47 3.50 -24.39
N ALA A 352 -9.54 2.79 -24.77
CA ALA A 352 -10.70 3.42 -25.38
C ALA A 352 -11.36 4.48 -24.49
N TYR A 353 -11.39 4.25 -23.17
CA TYR A 353 -11.89 5.24 -22.22
C TYR A 353 -10.97 6.48 -22.14
N LEU A 354 -9.66 6.29 -21.97
CA LEU A 354 -8.69 7.40 -21.89
C LEU A 354 -8.59 8.17 -23.21
N ASP A 355 -8.65 7.49 -24.35
CA ASP A 355 -8.77 8.10 -25.68
C ASP A 355 -10.02 8.98 -25.76
N SER A 356 -11.17 8.49 -25.28
CA SER A 356 -12.41 9.26 -25.32
C SER A 356 -12.31 10.53 -24.49
N LEU A 357 -11.63 10.50 -23.35
CA LEU A 357 -11.36 11.69 -22.53
C LEU A 357 -10.44 12.69 -23.25
N SER A 358 -9.39 12.21 -23.93
CA SER A 358 -8.50 13.09 -24.70
C SER A 358 -9.20 13.78 -25.88
N GLN A 359 -10.31 13.21 -26.37
CA GLN A 359 -11.13 13.81 -27.42
C GLN A 359 -12.16 14.81 -26.88
N THR A 360 -12.54 14.69 -25.61
CA THR A 360 -13.57 15.55 -24.99
C THR A 360 -13.00 16.70 -24.16
N HIS A 361 -11.73 16.62 -23.76
CA HIS A 361 -11.05 17.64 -22.96
C HIS A 361 -9.78 18.11 -23.66
N ASP A 362 -9.69 19.42 -23.96
CA ASP A 362 -8.58 20.01 -24.73
C ASP A 362 -7.22 19.94 -24.00
N ASN A 363 -7.22 19.76 -22.68
CA ASN A 363 -6.05 19.67 -21.82
C ASN A 363 -5.73 18.23 -21.37
N VAL A 364 -6.45 17.23 -21.88
CA VAL A 364 -6.22 15.81 -21.55
C VAL A 364 -5.57 15.10 -22.72
N PHE A 365 -4.51 14.37 -22.42
CA PHE A 365 -3.76 13.57 -23.39
C PHE A 365 -3.65 12.13 -22.88
N PHE A 366 -3.58 11.18 -23.79
CA PHE A 366 -3.32 9.79 -23.48
C PHE A 366 -2.18 9.25 -24.34
N VAL A 367 -1.25 8.53 -23.71
CA VAL A 367 -0.15 7.87 -24.40
C VAL A 367 0.00 6.42 -23.94
N ASP A 368 -0.14 5.50 -24.89
CA ASP A 368 0.04 4.07 -24.62
C ASP A 368 1.50 3.64 -24.88
N TYR A 369 2.27 3.47 -23.80
CA TYR A 369 3.63 2.89 -23.86
C TYR A 369 3.68 1.44 -23.42
N ILE A 370 2.54 0.75 -23.32
CA ILE A 370 2.50 -0.60 -22.73
C ILE A 370 3.20 -1.64 -23.60
N ASP A 371 3.07 -1.50 -24.92
CA ASP A 371 3.78 -2.32 -25.90
C ASP A 371 5.14 -1.65 -26.22
N PRO A 372 6.25 -2.26 -25.81
CA PRO A 372 7.57 -1.71 -26.06
C PRO A 372 7.92 -1.63 -27.55
N ASN A 373 7.23 -2.36 -28.43
CA ASN A 373 7.45 -2.28 -29.87
C ASN A 373 6.89 -1.00 -30.50
N LEU A 374 5.90 -0.36 -29.87
CA LEU A 374 5.31 0.89 -30.35
C LEU A 374 6.23 2.11 -30.10
N LEU A 375 7.18 2.00 -29.16
CA LEU A 375 8.15 3.06 -28.84
C LEU A 375 9.08 3.40 -30.02
N HIS A 376 9.27 2.49 -30.98
CA HIS A 376 10.07 2.76 -32.19
C HIS A 376 9.28 3.48 -33.29
N LEU A 377 7.96 3.62 -33.16
CA LEU A 377 7.08 4.09 -34.23
C LEU A 377 6.46 5.47 -33.97
N GLN A 378 6.59 6.02 -32.77
CA GLN A 378 6.05 7.33 -32.43
C GLN A 378 7.17 8.38 -32.40
N SER A 379 7.56 8.88 -33.57
CA SER A 379 8.05 10.26 -33.65
C SER A 379 6.84 11.16 -33.41
N ILE A 380 6.66 11.62 -32.17
CA ILE A 380 5.67 12.66 -31.86
C ILE A 380 6.09 13.90 -32.68
N PRO A 381 5.25 14.40 -33.61
CA PRO A 381 5.60 15.49 -34.51
C PRO A 381 5.87 16.82 -33.81
#